data_AF-E6LLB9-F1
#
_entry.id   AF-E6LLB9-F1
#
_cell.length_a   1.000
_cell.length_b   1.000
_cell.length_c   1.000
_cell.angle_alpha   90.00
_cell.angle_beta   90.00
_cell.angle_gamma   90.00
#
_symmetry.space_group_name_H-M   'P 1'
#
loop_
_entity.id
_entity.type
_entity.pdbx_description
1 polymer ?
#
loop_
_entity_poly.entity_id
_entity_poly.type
_entity_poly.pdbx_seq_one_letter_code
_entity_poly.pdbx_strand_id
1 'polypeptide(L)'
;MDTKKSNWQFLNATTLKLIAATLMFIDHIHEMFSHVGAPIWLTMIGRLVFPMFLFAASESFHYTHSKKRYLLRLLIASWFMTTFTFVLQGILPNDNVALMNNAFSTFFVSGLYMLFWDIFVDGIHQKSILKIIGAILLCFIPVLLSMPVLIGGFLVTNENISPDIVRYIAIFSLYLPSILIVEGSYFSVLLGLLFYIFRKDRVLQIAVLVAMSAYIFITGDRIQSIMIFAAVPIALYNGEKGKGIKNFFYIFYPLHIGILYVISTLVFK
;
A
#
# COMPACT_ATOMS: atom_id res chain seq x y z
N MET A 1 20.00 -18.57 -9.95
CA MET A 1 21.34 -18.27 -9.39
C MET A 1 21.10 -18.04 -7.92
N ASP A 2 21.29 -19.08 -7.11
CA ASP A 2 21.01 -19.03 -5.68
C ASP A 2 21.98 -18.05 -5.04
N THR A 3 21.45 -16.97 -4.48
CA THR A 3 22.24 -16.03 -3.69
C THR A 3 22.80 -16.77 -2.49
N LYS A 4 24.13 -16.85 -2.41
CA LYS A 4 24.86 -17.48 -1.32
C LYS A 4 24.38 -16.88 0.00
N LYS A 5 23.62 -17.65 0.79
CA LYS A 5 23.08 -17.20 2.08
C LYS A 5 24.22 -16.70 2.96
N SER A 6 24.17 -15.43 3.34
CA SER A 6 25.10 -14.85 4.31
C SER A 6 24.61 -15.15 5.72
N ASN A 7 25.52 -15.46 6.66
CA ASN A 7 25.18 -15.79 8.05
C ASN A 7 24.40 -14.70 8.81
N TRP A 8 24.34 -13.48 8.26
CA TRP A 8 23.62 -12.34 8.84
C TRP A 8 22.15 -12.24 8.40
N GLN A 9 21.70 -13.09 7.46
CA GLN A 9 20.31 -13.10 6.98
C GLN A 9 19.49 -14.14 7.75
N PHE A 10 18.74 -13.67 8.76
CA PHE A 10 17.97 -14.53 9.66
C PHE A 10 16.46 -14.23 9.68
N LEU A 11 16.01 -13.13 9.08
CA LEU A 11 14.58 -12.79 9.03
C LEU A 11 13.90 -13.54 7.88
N ASN A 12 12.85 -14.30 8.18
CA ASN A 12 11.96 -14.86 7.15
C ASN A 12 10.78 -13.91 6.87
N ALA A 13 9.96 -14.24 5.87
CA ALA A 13 8.92 -13.33 5.37
C ALA A 13 7.80 -13.14 6.39
N THR A 14 7.56 -14.16 7.22
CA THR A 14 6.58 -14.06 8.30
C THR A 14 7.07 -13.09 9.37
N THR A 15 8.33 -13.22 9.81
CA THR A 15 8.93 -12.32 10.80
C THR A 15 9.00 -10.88 10.27
N LEU A 16 9.39 -10.70 9.00
CA LEU A 16 9.43 -9.38 8.36
C LEU A 16 8.06 -8.70 8.37
N LYS A 17 7.00 -9.43 7.99
CA LYS A 17 5.62 -8.92 8.01
C LYS A 17 5.11 -8.65 9.43
N LEU A 18 5.52 -9.45 10.43
CA LEU A 18 5.17 -9.21 11.83
C LEU A 18 5.82 -7.93 12.36
N ILE A 19 7.11 -7.69 12.06
CA ILE A 19 7.78 -6.42 12.41
C ILE A 19 7.02 -5.26 11.77
N ALA A 20 6.70 -5.35 10.47
CA ALA A 20 5.94 -4.32 9.78
C ALA A 20 4.54 -4.11 10.39
N ALA A 21 3.85 -5.18 10.81
CA ALA A 21 2.54 -5.10 11.47
C ALA A 21 2.61 -4.42 12.84
N THR A 22 3.67 -4.67 13.63
CA THR A 22 3.89 -3.98 14.89
C THR A 22 4.17 -2.49 14.67
N LEU A 23 5.03 -2.15 13.70
CA LEU A 23 5.31 -0.74 13.37
C LEU A 23 4.05 -0.02 12.85
N MET A 24 3.23 -0.69 12.05
CA MET A 24 1.94 -0.17 11.56
C MET A 24 0.97 0.14 12.70
N PHE A 25 0.89 -0.73 13.69
CA PHE A 25 0.07 -0.47 14.88
C PHE A 25 0.53 0.78 15.63
N ILE A 26 1.85 0.97 15.77
CA ILE A 26 2.41 2.16 16.42
C ILE A 26 2.14 3.43 15.62
N ASP A 27 2.24 3.37 14.29
CA ASP A 27 1.90 4.48 13.39
C ASP A 27 0.44 4.90 13.55
N HIS A 28 -0.48 3.94 13.58
CA HIS A 28 -1.91 4.22 13.77
C HIS A 28 -2.25 4.71 15.19
N ILE A 29 -1.43 4.42 16.20
CA ILE A 29 -1.57 5.11 17.50
C ILE A 29 -1.30 6.60 17.33
N HIS A 30 -0.27 7.00 16.57
CA HIS A 30 -0.07 8.43 16.30
C HIS A 30 -1.26 9.02 15.55
N GLU A 31 -1.69 8.35 14.48
CA GLU A 31 -2.77 8.85 13.64
C GLU A 31 -4.07 9.06 14.43
N MET A 32 -4.46 8.09 15.27
CA MET A 32 -5.73 8.13 16.02
C MET A 32 -5.69 9.03 17.27
N PHE A 33 -4.50 9.36 17.81
CA PHE A 33 -4.35 10.09 19.07
C PHE A 33 -3.49 11.37 18.93
N SER A 34 -3.16 11.79 17.71
CA SER A 34 -2.37 13.00 17.45
C SER A 34 -3.07 14.26 17.98
N HIS A 35 -4.40 14.32 17.92
CA HIS A 35 -5.21 15.43 18.44
C HIS A 35 -5.15 15.58 19.96
N VAL A 36 -4.79 14.50 20.69
CA VAL A 36 -4.55 14.52 22.15
C VAL A 36 -3.07 14.50 22.53
N GLY A 37 -2.18 14.78 21.57
CA GLY A 37 -0.75 14.98 21.84
C GLY A 37 0.13 13.73 21.66
N ALA A 38 -0.30 12.74 20.88
CA ALA A 38 0.56 11.61 20.54
C ALA A 38 1.86 12.09 19.83
N PRO A 39 3.05 11.68 20.31
CA PRO A 39 4.32 12.16 19.77
C PRO A 39 4.56 11.84 18.29
N ILE A 40 5.20 12.74 17.56
CA ILE A 40 5.49 12.61 16.12
C ILE A 40 6.42 11.42 15.81
N TRP A 41 7.32 11.04 16.72
CA TRP A 41 8.26 9.92 16.48
C TRP A 41 7.53 8.59 16.25
N LEU A 42 6.31 8.43 16.77
CA LEU A 42 5.47 7.26 16.55
C LEU A 42 5.15 7.07 15.07
N THR A 43 4.89 8.15 14.33
CA THR A 43 4.65 8.04 12.88
C THR A 43 5.92 7.96 12.06
N MET A 44 7.05 8.48 12.57
CA MET A 44 8.35 8.35 11.91
C MET A 44 8.74 6.89 11.72
N ILE A 45 8.54 6.05 12.73
CA ILE A 45 8.80 4.61 12.63
C ILE A 45 7.78 3.87 11.74
N GLY A 46 6.57 4.44 11.60
CA GLY A 46 5.54 3.99 10.67
C GLY A 46 5.96 4.07 9.20
N ARG A 47 6.85 4.99 8.83
CA ARG A 47 7.29 5.18 7.44
C ARG A 47 8.03 3.98 6.86
N LEU A 48 8.54 3.08 7.70
CA LEU A 48 9.19 1.83 7.28
C LEU A 48 8.18 0.76 6.84
N VAL A 49 6.91 0.87 7.28
CA VAL A 49 5.87 -0.15 7.12
C VAL A 49 5.57 -0.42 5.66
N PHE A 50 5.30 0.62 4.87
CA PHE A 50 4.95 0.50 3.46
C PHE A 50 6.04 -0.19 2.63
N PRO A 51 7.31 0.26 2.64
CA PRO A 51 8.38 -0.43 1.93
C PRO A 51 8.52 -1.89 2.34
N MET A 52 8.41 -2.21 3.64
CA MET A 52 8.52 -3.59 4.10
C MET A 52 7.38 -4.47 3.57
N PHE A 53 6.14 -4.00 3.60
CA PHE A 53 5.01 -4.76 3.05
C PHE A 53 5.04 -4.82 1.53
N LEU A 54 5.42 -3.76 0.83
CA LEU A 54 5.55 -3.74 -0.63
C LEU A 54 6.62 -4.73 -1.10
N PHE A 55 7.77 -4.74 -0.43
CA PHE A 55 8.82 -5.71 -0.66
C PHE A 55 8.32 -7.15 -0.41
N ALA A 56 7.65 -7.38 0.72
CA ALA A 56 7.10 -8.70 1.03
C ALA A 56 5.96 -9.11 0.05
N ALA A 57 5.22 -8.14 -0.48
CA ALA A 57 4.18 -8.33 -1.49
C ALA A 57 4.78 -8.67 -2.86
N SER A 58 5.86 -8.00 -3.29
CA SER A 58 6.53 -8.33 -4.55
C SER A 58 7.08 -9.76 -4.54
N GLU A 59 7.68 -10.19 -3.43
CA GLU A 59 8.13 -11.58 -3.25
C GLU A 59 6.93 -12.55 -3.27
N SER A 60 5.88 -12.25 -2.51
CA SER A 60 4.68 -13.09 -2.45
C SER A 60 3.98 -13.21 -3.81
N PHE A 61 4.00 -12.15 -4.61
CA PHE A 61 3.43 -12.12 -5.96
C PHE A 61 4.25 -12.98 -6.92
N HIS A 62 5.58 -12.94 -6.83
CA HIS A 62 6.46 -13.75 -7.67
C HIS A 62 6.20 -15.26 -7.49
N TYR A 63 6.06 -15.72 -6.24
CA TYR A 63 5.82 -17.12 -5.92
C TYR A 63 4.33 -17.53 -5.98
N THR A 64 3.42 -16.63 -6.34
CA THR A 64 2.00 -16.94 -6.33
C THR A 64 1.64 -17.84 -7.51
N HIS A 65 0.92 -18.94 -7.24
CA HIS A 65 0.44 -19.83 -8.31
C HIS A 65 -0.65 -19.16 -9.17
N SER A 66 -1.42 -18.23 -8.62
CA SER A 66 -2.51 -17.57 -9.36
C SER A 66 -2.59 -16.09 -9.02
N LYS A 67 -2.06 -15.27 -9.94
CA LYS A 67 -2.06 -13.81 -9.85
C LYS A 67 -3.48 -13.26 -9.81
N LYS A 68 -4.41 -13.83 -10.59
CA LYS A 68 -5.85 -13.47 -10.56
C LYS A 68 -6.46 -13.66 -9.17
N ARG A 69 -6.27 -14.81 -8.53
CA ARG A 69 -6.79 -15.06 -7.17
C ARG A 69 -6.11 -14.17 -6.13
N TYR A 70 -4.82 -13.88 -6.30
CA TYR A 70 -4.10 -12.95 -5.44
C TYR A 70 -4.71 -11.55 -5.49
N LEU A 71 -4.87 -10.98 -6.69
CA LEU A 71 -5.44 -9.65 -6.91
C LEU A 71 -6.90 -9.57 -6.45
N LEU A 72 -7.72 -10.58 -6.75
CA LEU A 72 -9.11 -10.61 -6.33
C LEU A 72 -9.26 -10.59 -4.80
N ARG A 73 -8.39 -11.28 -4.05
CA ARG A 73 -8.39 -11.19 -2.58
C ARG A 73 -8.04 -9.80 -2.08
N LEU A 74 -7.10 -9.11 -2.72
CA LEU A 74 -6.75 -7.73 -2.36
C LEU A 74 -7.88 -6.76 -2.70
N LEU A 75 -8.54 -6.92 -3.84
CA LEU A 75 -9.69 -6.09 -4.24
C LEU A 75 -10.86 -6.25 -3.26
N ILE A 76 -11.21 -7.49 -2.91
CA ILE A 76 -12.26 -7.75 -1.92
C ILE A 76 -11.89 -7.16 -0.55
N ALA A 77 -10.63 -7.30 -0.12
CA ALA A 77 -10.16 -6.71 1.13
C ALA A 77 -10.19 -5.18 1.09
N SER A 78 -9.89 -4.57 -0.06
CA SER A 78 -9.99 -3.13 -0.28
C SER A 78 -11.44 -2.65 -0.15
N TRP A 79 -12.39 -3.30 -0.81
CA TRP A 79 -13.82 -2.96 -0.69
C TRP A 79 -14.38 -3.18 0.70
N PHE A 80 -13.95 -4.26 1.36
CA PHE A 80 -14.28 -4.52 2.75
C PHE A 80 -13.77 -3.38 3.64
N MET A 81 -12.50 -2.95 3.50
CA MET A 81 -11.94 -1.84 4.26
C MET A 81 -12.66 -0.52 4.02
N THR A 82 -12.96 -0.18 2.76
CA THR A 82 -13.73 1.03 2.44
C THR A 82 -15.11 0.99 3.09
N THR A 83 -15.84 -0.13 2.98
CA THR A 83 -17.14 -0.28 3.63
C THR A 83 -17.04 -0.22 5.15
N PHE A 84 -16.05 -0.91 5.73
CA PHE A 84 -15.82 -0.97 7.17
C PHE A 84 -15.55 0.42 7.76
N THR A 85 -14.65 1.20 7.15
CA THR A 85 -14.31 2.56 7.58
C THR A 85 -15.49 3.52 7.41
N PHE A 86 -16.27 3.39 6.34
CA PHE A 86 -17.47 4.21 6.12
C PHE A 86 -18.56 3.92 7.14
N VAL A 87 -18.86 2.64 7.39
CA VAL A 87 -19.86 2.22 8.39
C VAL A 87 -19.43 2.65 9.80
N LEU A 88 -18.15 2.46 10.15
CA LEU A 88 -17.65 2.81 11.47
C LEU A 88 -17.74 4.31 11.75
N GLN A 89 -17.33 5.16 10.80
CA GLN A 89 -17.46 6.62 10.92
C GLN A 89 -18.91 7.08 10.90
N GLY A 90 -19.80 6.37 10.19
CA GLY A 90 -21.23 6.66 10.20
C GLY A 90 -21.91 6.35 11.54
N ILE A 91 -21.49 5.28 12.23
CA ILE A 91 -22.02 4.90 13.55
C ILE A 91 -21.40 5.75 14.67
N LEU A 92 -20.10 6.02 14.60
CA LEU A 92 -19.35 6.77 15.61
C LEU A 92 -18.61 7.96 14.98
N PRO A 93 -19.30 9.07 14.67
CA PRO A 93 -18.64 10.24 14.08
C PRO A 93 -17.61 10.86 15.02
N ASN A 94 -16.45 11.20 14.47
CA ASN A 94 -15.35 11.90 15.15
C ASN A 94 -14.77 12.97 14.23
N ASP A 95 -14.85 14.24 14.65
CA ASP A 95 -14.38 15.38 13.85
C ASP A 95 -12.85 15.53 13.89
N ASN A 96 -12.19 14.93 14.88
CA ASN A 96 -10.74 15.00 15.08
C ASN A 96 -9.99 13.90 14.33
N VAL A 97 -10.67 12.82 13.93
CA VAL A 97 -10.05 11.62 13.36
C VAL A 97 -10.82 11.16 12.12
N ALA A 98 -10.16 11.22 10.96
CA ALA A 98 -10.71 10.72 9.70
C ALA A 98 -10.10 9.35 9.34
N LEU A 99 -10.96 8.34 9.14
CA LEU A 99 -10.50 7.02 8.67
C LEU A 99 -10.45 7.00 7.15
N MET A 100 -9.25 7.10 6.59
CA MET A 100 -9.04 7.06 5.14
C MET A 100 -8.09 5.93 4.69
N ASN A 101 -7.57 5.13 5.62
CA ASN A 101 -6.52 4.15 5.34
C ASN A 101 -7.05 2.91 4.60
N ASN A 102 -6.43 2.58 3.47
CA ASN A 102 -6.73 1.39 2.69
C ASN A 102 -5.50 0.84 1.97
N ALA A 103 -4.55 0.32 2.75
CA ALA A 103 -3.32 -0.29 2.23
C ALA A 103 -3.57 -1.42 1.21
N PHE A 104 -4.71 -2.13 1.30
CA PHE A 104 -5.08 -3.17 0.32
C PHE A 104 -5.30 -2.60 -1.09
N SER A 105 -5.83 -1.38 -1.20
CA SER A 105 -5.95 -0.64 -2.47
C SER A 105 -4.56 -0.46 -3.11
N THR A 106 -3.58 0.01 -2.32
CA THR A 106 -2.19 0.21 -2.77
C THR A 106 -1.56 -1.10 -3.22
N PHE A 107 -1.73 -2.19 -2.47
CA PHE A 107 -1.20 -3.50 -2.88
C PHE A 107 -1.89 -4.07 -4.11
N PHE A 108 -3.19 -3.82 -4.28
CA PHE A 108 -3.92 -4.22 -5.48
C PHE A 108 -3.39 -3.49 -6.71
N VAL A 109 -3.30 -2.16 -6.66
CA VAL A 109 -2.76 -1.34 -7.76
C VAL A 109 -1.31 -1.72 -8.06
N SER A 110 -0.46 -1.86 -7.03
CA SER A 110 0.91 -2.36 -7.19
C SER A 110 0.94 -3.73 -7.87
N GLY A 111 0.06 -4.64 -7.47
CA GLY A 111 -0.06 -5.97 -8.09
C GLY A 111 -0.53 -5.93 -9.55
N LEU A 112 -1.37 -4.96 -9.94
CA LEU A 112 -1.72 -4.74 -11.35
C LEU A 112 -0.50 -4.30 -12.15
N TYR A 113 0.34 -3.41 -11.61
CA TYR A 113 1.59 -3.02 -12.26
C TYR A 113 2.61 -4.15 -12.33
N MET A 114 2.70 -5.01 -11.29
CA MET A 114 3.52 -6.23 -11.34
C MET A 114 3.01 -7.19 -12.43
N LEU A 115 1.69 -7.36 -12.56
CA LEU A 115 1.09 -8.17 -13.62
C LEU A 115 1.36 -7.58 -15.01
N PHE A 116 1.24 -6.25 -15.15
CA PHE A 116 1.62 -5.53 -16.36
C PHE A 116 3.06 -5.86 -16.75
N TRP A 117 4.00 -5.77 -15.82
CA TRP A 117 5.41 -6.05 -16.08
C TRP A 117 5.62 -7.48 -16.61
N ASP A 118 4.99 -8.48 -15.99
CA ASP A 118 5.13 -9.86 -16.45
C ASP A 118 4.59 -10.06 -17.87
N ILE A 119 3.39 -9.55 -18.18
CA ILE A 119 2.79 -9.69 -19.50
C ILE A 119 3.61 -8.92 -20.55
N PHE A 120 4.12 -7.74 -20.19
CA PHE A 120 4.93 -6.91 -21.06
C PHE A 120 6.25 -7.59 -21.43
N VAL A 121 6.99 -8.09 -20.45
CA VAL A 121 8.25 -8.82 -20.66
C VAL A 121 8.00 -10.10 -21.46
N ASP A 122 6.96 -10.87 -21.14
CA ASP A 122 6.59 -12.06 -21.90
C ASP A 122 6.21 -11.73 -23.35
N GLY A 123 5.53 -10.61 -23.57
CA GLY A 123 5.19 -10.11 -24.90
C GLY A 123 6.42 -9.75 -25.73
N ILE A 124 7.41 -9.10 -25.13
CA ILE A 124 8.69 -8.78 -25.79
C ILE A 124 9.45 -10.06 -26.13
N HIS A 125 9.62 -10.97 -25.17
CA HIS A 125 10.34 -12.22 -25.39
C HIS A 125 9.71 -13.10 -26.47
N GLN A 126 8.38 -13.15 -26.52
CA GLN A 126 7.64 -13.94 -27.51
C GLN A 126 7.33 -13.17 -28.80
N LYS A 127 7.81 -11.91 -28.92
CA LYS A 127 7.50 -11.00 -30.04
C LYS A 127 5.99 -10.89 -30.35
N SER A 128 5.16 -10.99 -29.32
CA SER A 128 3.70 -11.01 -29.45
C SER A 128 3.13 -9.61 -29.21
N ILE A 129 2.72 -8.95 -30.30
CA ILE A 129 2.13 -7.61 -30.27
C ILE A 129 0.85 -7.59 -29.40
N LEU A 130 0.03 -8.64 -29.48
CA LEU A 130 -1.21 -8.73 -28.71
C LEU A 130 -0.96 -8.68 -27.20
N LYS A 131 0.09 -9.36 -26.72
CA LYS A 131 0.49 -9.32 -25.30
C LYS A 131 1.00 -7.94 -24.89
N ILE A 132 1.77 -7.28 -25.75
CA ILE A 132 2.28 -5.93 -25.51
C ILE A 132 1.12 -4.93 -25.41
N ILE A 133 0.18 -4.97 -26.35
CA ILE A 133 -1.03 -4.14 -26.32
C ILE A 133 -1.84 -4.42 -25.05
N GLY A 134 -2.08 -5.71 -24.73
CA GLY A 134 -2.78 -6.11 -23.51
C GLY A 134 -2.11 -5.60 -22.23
N ALA A 135 -0.78 -5.63 -22.17
CA ALA A 135 -0.02 -5.07 -21.05
C ALA A 135 -0.18 -3.54 -20.98
N ILE A 136 -0.03 -2.83 -22.10
CA ILE A 136 -0.22 -1.37 -22.14
C ILE A 136 -1.63 -1.00 -21.67
N LEU A 137 -2.67 -1.69 -22.15
CA LEU A 137 -4.04 -1.47 -21.69
C LEU A 137 -4.18 -1.69 -20.17
N LEU A 138 -3.58 -2.76 -19.63
CA LEU A 138 -3.55 -3.03 -18.19
C LEU A 138 -2.88 -1.92 -17.39
N CYS A 139 -1.78 -1.34 -17.90
CA CYS A 139 -1.07 -0.23 -17.27
C CYS A 139 -1.95 1.02 -17.10
N PHE A 140 -2.85 1.26 -18.05
CA PHE A 140 -3.79 2.39 -17.99
C PHE A 140 -4.99 2.14 -17.09
N ILE A 141 -5.31 0.89 -16.69
CA ILE A 141 -6.49 0.61 -15.84
C ILE A 141 -6.49 1.44 -14.55
N PRO A 142 -5.44 1.44 -13.70
CA PRO A 142 -5.44 2.23 -12.46
C PRO A 142 -5.53 3.74 -12.68
N VAL A 143 -5.11 4.24 -13.86
CA VAL A 143 -5.21 5.66 -14.24
C VAL A 143 -6.64 5.98 -14.70
N LEU A 144 -7.28 5.11 -15.47
CA LEU A 144 -8.67 5.27 -15.85
C LEU A 144 -9.61 5.21 -14.63
N LEU A 145 -9.29 4.36 -13.66
CA LEU A 145 -10.03 4.28 -12.40
C LEU A 145 -9.95 5.57 -11.56
N SER A 146 -9.00 6.49 -11.84
CA SER A 146 -8.94 7.78 -11.14
C SER A 146 -9.85 8.85 -11.76
N MET A 147 -10.48 8.58 -12.91
CA MET A 147 -11.35 9.54 -13.59
C MET A 147 -12.51 10.04 -12.70
N PRO A 148 -13.25 9.20 -11.96
CA PRO A 148 -14.30 9.68 -11.07
C PRO A 148 -13.80 10.67 -9.99
N VAL A 149 -12.59 10.47 -9.46
CA VAL A 149 -11.96 11.42 -8.51
C VAL A 149 -11.71 12.76 -9.17
N LEU A 150 -11.13 12.75 -10.38
CA LEU A 150 -10.82 13.98 -11.13
C LEU A 150 -12.10 14.74 -11.52
N ILE A 151 -13.12 14.02 -11.97
CA ILE A 151 -14.44 14.60 -12.29
C ILE A 151 -15.06 15.19 -11.02
N GLY A 152 -15.05 14.44 -9.91
CA GLY A 152 -15.54 14.93 -8.62
C GLY A 152 -14.85 16.22 -8.19
N GLY A 153 -13.51 16.27 -8.27
CA GLY A 153 -12.73 17.45 -7.94
C GLY A 153 -13.04 18.66 -8.81
N PHE A 154 -13.27 18.46 -10.12
CA PHE A 154 -13.70 19.55 -11.01
C PHE A 154 -15.10 20.04 -10.67
N LEU A 155 -16.04 19.13 -10.39
CA LEU A 155 -17.43 19.46 -10.07
C LEU A 155 -17.57 20.20 -8.73
N VAL A 156 -16.69 19.95 -7.74
CA VAL A 156 -16.65 20.70 -6.46
C VAL A 156 -16.52 22.20 -6.68
N THR A 157 -15.76 22.62 -7.69
CA THR A 157 -15.51 24.05 -7.97
C THR A 157 -16.68 24.77 -8.62
N ASN A 158 -17.70 24.04 -9.07
CA ASN A 158 -18.86 24.59 -9.75
C ASN A 158 -20.02 24.75 -8.76
N GLU A 159 -20.29 26.00 -8.37
CA GLU A 159 -21.34 26.35 -7.40
C GLU A 159 -22.76 25.93 -7.83
N ASN A 160 -22.97 25.63 -9.12
CA ASN A 160 -24.28 25.19 -9.65
C ASN A 160 -24.55 23.69 -9.44
N ILE A 161 -23.56 22.91 -9.02
CA ILE A 161 -23.70 21.46 -8.85
C ILE A 161 -24.07 21.16 -7.40
N SER A 162 -25.10 20.33 -7.21
CA SER A 162 -25.51 19.89 -5.87
C SER A 162 -24.35 19.17 -5.15
N PRO A 163 -24.04 19.55 -3.89
CA PRO A 163 -23.03 18.87 -3.07
C PRO A 163 -23.24 17.36 -2.95
N ASP A 164 -24.50 16.90 -3.03
CA ASP A 164 -24.83 15.47 -2.94
C ASP A 164 -24.26 14.69 -4.13
N ILE A 165 -24.28 15.26 -5.34
CA ILE A 165 -23.73 14.60 -6.54
C ILE A 165 -22.24 14.38 -6.38
N VAL A 166 -21.53 15.43 -5.94
CA VAL A 166 -20.10 15.37 -5.64
C VAL A 166 -19.81 14.30 -4.59
N ARG A 167 -20.62 14.25 -3.52
CA ARG A 167 -20.48 13.25 -2.46
C ARG A 167 -20.67 11.83 -2.99
N TYR A 168 -21.67 11.56 -3.82
CA TYR A 168 -21.87 10.23 -4.42
C TYR A 168 -20.70 9.82 -5.32
N ILE A 169 -20.17 10.75 -6.14
CA ILE A 169 -18.99 10.50 -6.97
C ILE A 169 -17.76 10.20 -6.10
N ALA A 170 -17.56 10.96 -5.02
CA ALA A 170 -16.47 10.73 -4.08
C ALA A 170 -16.56 9.34 -3.42
N ILE A 171 -17.75 8.96 -2.90
CA ILE A 171 -17.97 7.64 -2.30
C ILE A 171 -17.70 6.53 -3.33
N PHE A 172 -18.25 6.65 -4.54
CA PHE A 172 -18.02 5.69 -5.62
C PHE A 172 -16.52 5.55 -5.95
N SER A 173 -15.80 6.67 -5.96
CA SER A 173 -14.36 6.69 -6.22
C SER A 173 -13.55 5.90 -5.19
N LEU A 174 -13.95 5.91 -3.90
CA LEU A 174 -13.27 5.16 -2.83
C LEU A 174 -13.36 3.63 -3.00
N TYR A 175 -14.30 3.15 -3.81
CA TYR A 175 -14.42 1.73 -4.17
C TYR A 175 -13.59 1.34 -5.40
N LEU A 176 -12.94 2.30 -6.07
CA LEU A 176 -12.11 2.07 -7.24
C LEU A 176 -10.63 2.28 -6.89
N PRO A 177 -9.86 1.21 -6.62
CA PRO A 177 -8.42 1.34 -6.38
C PRO A 177 -7.71 1.99 -7.57
N SER A 178 -7.39 3.28 -7.43
CA SER A 178 -6.77 4.07 -8.48
C SER A 178 -5.50 4.74 -7.99
N ILE A 179 -4.61 5.10 -8.90
CA ILE A 179 -3.27 5.61 -8.59
C ILE A 179 -3.28 6.93 -7.77
N LEU A 180 -4.41 7.66 -7.73
CA LEU A 180 -4.54 8.92 -7.00
C LEU A 180 -5.01 8.76 -5.54
N ILE A 181 -5.72 7.68 -5.24
CA ILE A 181 -6.33 7.41 -3.92
C ILE A 181 -5.68 6.23 -3.19
N VAL A 182 -4.56 5.74 -3.70
CA VAL A 182 -3.73 4.78 -2.97
C VAL A 182 -3.07 5.43 -1.76
N GLU A 183 -3.01 4.68 -0.68
CA GLU A 183 -2.27 5.05 0.52
C GLU A 183 -0.76 5.07 0.23
N GLY A 184 -0.05 6.05 0.81
CA GLY A 184 1.38 6.25 0.58
C GLY A 184 1.72 6.85 -0.80
N SER A 185 0.73 7.43 -1.49
CA SER A 185 0.82 8.08 -2.82
C SER A 185 1.27 7.15 -3.97
N TYR A 186 1.30 7.68 -5.19
CA TYR A 186 1.78 6.96 -6.38
C TYR A 186 3.23 6.46 -6.24
N PHE A 187 4.03 7.12 -5.40
CA PHE A 187 5.38 6.69 -5.05
C PHE A 187 5.40 5.27 -4.46
N SER A 188 4.47 4.92 -3.57
CA SER A 188 4.41 3.57 -2.99
C SER A 188 4.14 2.49 -4.05
N VAL A 189 3.27 2.79 -5.02
CA VAL A 189 2.99 1.87 -6.14
C VAL A 189 4.23 1.68 -7.02
N LEU A 190 4.92 2.78 -7.34
CA LEU A 190 6.18 2.73 -8.10
C LEU A 190 7.24 1.91 -7.36
N LEU A 191 7.41 2.11 -6.06
CA LEU A 191 8.34 1.34 -5.24
C LEU A 191 8.03 -0.16 -5.27
N GLY A 192 6.74 -0.52 -5.10
CA GLY A 192 6.30 -1.91 -5.21
C GLY A 192 6.61 -2.54 -6.57
N LEU A 193 6.37 -1.81 -7.66
CA LEU A 193 6.74 -2.25 -9.00
C LEU A 193 8.26 -2.45 -9.14
N LEU A 194 9.07 -1.48 -8.71
CA LEU A 194 10.52 -1.57 -8.82
C LEU A 194 11.10 -2.72 -7.97
N PHE A 195 10.57 -2.95 -6.76
CA PHE A 195 10.93 -4.12 -5.97
C PHE A 195 10.62 -5.42 -6.70
N TYR A 196 9.52 -5.48 -7.46
CA TYR A 196 9.18 -6.65 -8.26
C TYR A 196 10.07 -6.82 -9.49
N ILE A 197 10.39 -5.73 -10.19
CA ILE A 197 11.31 -5.75 -11.34
C ILE A 197 12.68 -6.28 -10.91
N PHE A 198 13.22 -5.74 -9.81
CA PHE A 198 14.52 -6.11 -9.28
C PHE A 198 14.49 -7.28 -8.28
N ARG A 199 13.42 -8.08 -8.24
CA ARG A 199 13.24 -9.20 -7.28
C ARG A 199 14.38 -10.21 -7.23
N LYS A 200 15.18 -10.31 -8.30
CA LYS A 200 16.34 -11.22 -8.36
C LYS A 200 17.59 -10.66 -7.69
N ASP A 201 17.64 -9.36 -7.42
CA ASP A 201 18.80 -8.67 -6.88
C ASP A 201 18.42 -7.79 -5.69
N ARG A 202 18.82 -8.25 -4.50
CA ARG A 202 18.55 -7.57 -3.23
C ARG A 202 19.21 -6.21 -3.13
N VAL A 203 20.39 -6.05 -3.70
CA VAL A 203 21.15 -4.80 -3.65
C VAL A 203 20.41 -3.75 -4.47
N LEU A 204 19.91 -4.10 -5.64
CA LEU A 204 19.10 -3.19 -6.46
C LEU A 204 17.78 -2.81 -5.79
N GLN A 205 17.10 -3.75 -5.12
CA GLN A 205 15.90 -3.41 -4.34
C GLN A 205 16.21 -2.36 -3.26
N ILE A 206 17.28 -2.57 -2.47
CA ILE A 206 17.70 -1.61 -1.44
C ILE A 206 18.14 -0.27 -2.07
N ALA A 207 18.89 -0.31 -3.17
CA ALA A 207 19.35 0.89 -3.86
C ALA A 207 18.18 1.76 -4.35
N VAL A 208 17.14 1.14 -4.91
CA VAL A 208 15.92 1.87 -5.31
C VAL A 208 15.22 2.49 -4.10
N LEU A 209 15.07 1.75 -2.99
CA LEU A 209 14.50 2.30 -1.77
C LEU A 209 15.28 3.52 -1.28
N VAL A 210 16.61 3.42 -1.21
CA VAL A 210 17.50 4.51 -0.78
C VAL A 210 17.39 5.70 -1.72
N ALA A 211 17.46 5.49 -3.04
CA ALA A 211 17.36 6.55 -4.03
C ALA A 211 16.02 7.29 -3.93
N MET A 212 14.93 6.55 -3.77
CA MET A 212 13.60 7.11 -3.62
C MET A 212 13.45 7.87 -2.30
N SER A 213 14.02 7.36 -1.21
CA SER A 213 14.04 8.04 0.09
C SER A 213 14.82 9.35 0.04
N ALA A 214 15.98 9.34 -0.64
CA ALA A 214 16.79 10.53 -0.85
C ALA A 214 16.05 11.56 -1.72
N TYR A 215 15.37 11.14 -2.78
CA TYR A 215 14.53 12.02 -3.59
C TYR A 215 13.43 12.68 -2.75
N ILE A 216 12.68 11.89 -1.96
CA ILE A 216 11.62 12.39 -1.08
C ILE A 216 12.17 13.42 -0.08
N PHE A 217 13.34 13.14 0.52
CA PHE A 217 14.03 14.08 1.40
C PHE A 217 14.36 15.41 0.72
N ILE A 218 14.92 15.36 -0.51
CA ILE A 218 15.28 16.55 -1.29
C ILE A 218 14.05 17.36 -1.68
N THR A 219 12.94 16.70 -2.01
CA THR A 219 11.67 17.36 -2.34
C THR A 219 10.92 17.94 -1.13
N GLY A 220 11.42 17.69 0.09
CA GLY A 220 10.99 18.39 1.31
C GLY A 220 10.24 17.54 2.34
N ASP A 221 9.84 16.31 2.03
CA ASP A 221 9.14 15.45 2.98
C ASP A 221 10.13 14.64 3.83
N ARG A 222 10.63 15.30 4.88
CA ARG A 222 11.63 14.72 5.79
C ARG A 222 11.09 13.54 6.57
N ILE A 223 9.81 13.53 6.96
CA ILE A 223 9.23 12.43 7.73
C ILE A 223 9.13 11.20 6.84
N GLN A 224 8.55 11.32 5.64
CA GLN A 224 8.43 10.19 4.72
C GLN A 224 9.79 9.61 4.30
N SER A 225 10.83 10.45 4.21
CA SER A 225 12.19 9.99 3.92
C SER A 225 12.82 9.04 4.95
N ILE A 226 12.22 8.90 6.14
CA ILE A 226 12.65 7.93 7.16
C ILE A 226 12.41 6.48 6.69
N MET A 227 11.62 6.28 5.63
CA MET A 227 11.41 4.98 5.01
C MET A 227 12.72 4.28 4.56
N ILE A 228 13.82 5.03 4.40
CA ILE A 228 15.16 4.49 4.13
C ILE A 228 15.57 3.38 5.11
N PHE A 229 15.15 3.48 6.38
CA PHE A 229 15.51 2.51 7.40
C PHE A 229 14.86 1.15 7.20
N ALA A 230 13.84 1.03 6.34
CA ALA A 230 13.32 -0.26 5.90
C ALA A 230 14.37 -1.09 5.12
N ALA A 231 15.44 -0.46 4.64
CA ALA A 231 16.58 -1.16 4.04
C ALA A 231 17.20 -2.18 4.99
N VAL A 232 17.24 -1.90 6.30
CA VAL A 232 17.84 -2.79 7.31
C VAL A 232 17.08 -4.12 7.40
N PRO A 233 15.77 -4.17 7.72
CA PRO A 233 15.05 -5.43 7.79
C PRO A 233 14.94 -6.12 6.41
N ILE A 234 14.93 -5.37 5.31
CA ILE A 234 14.97 -5.95 3.95
C ILE A 234 16.32 -6.61 3.66
N ALA A 235 17.45 -6.06 4.14
CA ALA A 235 18.78 -6.65 3.99
C ALA A 235 18.95 -7.94 4.80
N LEU A 236 18.35 -7.98 6.00
CA LEU A 236 18.37 -9.14 6.90
C LEU A 236 17.43 -10.29 6.47
N TYR A 237 16.62 -10.08 5.43
CA TYR A 237 15.69 -11.09 4.92
C TYR A 237 16.42 -12.23 4.19
N ASN A 238 16.07 -13.47 4.54
CA ASN A 238 16.77 -14.68 4.12
C ASN A 238 16.15 -15.45 2.94
N GLY A 239 15.07 -14.92 2.33
CA GLY A 239 14.36 -15.56 1.22
C GLY A 239 13.32 -16.61 1.64
N GLU A 240 13.21 -16.95 2.93
CA GLU A 240 12.28 -17.99 3.38
C GLU A 240 10.89 -17.44 3.65
N LYS A 241 9.87 -18.30 3.42
CA LYS A 241 8.46 -17.95 3.65
C LYS A 241 8.08 -17.87 5.13
N GLY A 242 8.72 -18.70 5.97
CA GLY A 242 8.32 -18.89 7.38
C GLY A 242 6.95 -19.57 7.52
N LYS A 243 6.26 -19.34 8.65
CA LYS A 243 4.99 -20.00 9.02
C LYS A 243 3.80 -19.68 8.11
N GLY A 244 3.83 -18.59 7.35
CA GLY A 244 2.83 -18.31 6.32
C GLY A 244 1.43 -17.96 6.84
N ILE A 245 1.34 -17.19 7.93
CA ILE A 245 0.09 -16.78 8.61
C ILE A 245 -0.67 -15.66 7.87
N LYS A 246 -1.03 -15.87 6.60
CA LYS A 246 -1.68 -14.86 5.75
C LYS A 246 -2.96 -14.27 6.38
N ASN A 247 -3.81 -15.09 6.98
CA ASN A 247 -5.12 -14.66 7.50
C ASN A 247 -4.98 -13.66 8.66
N PHE A 248 -3.89 -13.78 9.44
CA PHE A 248 -3.60 -12.85 10.53
C PHE A 248 -3.55 -11.41 10.02
N PHE A 249 -2.80 -11.13 8.95
CA PHE A 249 -2.64 -9.76 8.43
C PHE A 249 -3.94 -9.17 7.87
N TYR A 250 -4.77 -10.00 7.23
CA TYR A 250 -6.06 -9.56 6.69
C TYR A 250 -7.07 -9.21 7.77
N ILE A 251 -7.02 -9.87 8.93
CA ILE A 251 -7.91 -9.60 10.07
C ILE A 251 -7.33 -8.48 10.94
N PHE A 252 -6.02 -8.53 11.21
CA PHE A 252 -5.32 -7.59 12.06
C PHE A 252 -5.51 -6.16 11.56
N TYR A 253 -5.33 -5.90 10.26
CA TYR A 253 -5.39 -4.56 9.69
C TYR A 253 -6.73 -3.81 9.98
N PRO A 254 -7.90 -4.32 9.55
CA PRO A 254 -9.18 -3.71 9.93
C PRO A 254 -9.40 -3.63 11.44
N LEU A 255 -9.06 -4.70 12.16
CA LEU A 255 -9.39 -4.84 13.58
C LEU A 255 -8.70 -3.77 14.43
N HIS A 256 -7.39 -3.57 14.26
CA HIS A 256 -6.68 -2.60 15.10
C HIS A 256 -7.03 -1.15 14.75
N ILE A 257 -7.25 -0.83 13.47
CA ILE A 257 -7.76 0.51 13.06
C ILE A 257 -9.11 0.76 13.73
N GLY A 258 -10.03 -0.22 13.67
CA GLY A 258 -11.34 -0.11 14.30
C GLY A 258 -11.26 0.08 15.81
N ILE A 259 -10.45 -0.72 16.50
CA ILE A 259 -10.27 -0.63 17.96
C ILE A 259 -9.69 0.74 18.34
N LEU A 260 -8.61 1.18 17.69
CA LEU A 260 -7.98 2.46 18.01
C LEU A 260 -8.93 3.64 17.74
N TYR A 261 -9.68 3.60 16.64
CA TYR A 261 -10.70 4.60 16.34
C TYR A 261 -11.80 4.65 17.41
N VAL A 262 -12.36 3.50 17.80
CA VAL A 262 -13.40 3.43 18.84
C VAL A 262 -12.87 3.99 20.16
N ILE A 263 -11.65 3.65 20.56
CA ILE A 263 -11.04 4.18 21.79
C ILE A 263 -10.85 5.70 21.69
N SER A 264 -10.28 6.17 20.58
CA SER A 264 -10.08 7.61 20.35
C SER A 264 -11.41 8.38 20.42
N THR A 265 -12.45 7.86 19.77
CA THR A 265 -13.78 8.51 19.71
C THR A 265 -14.59 8.41 20.99
N LEU A 266 -14.46 7.35 21.80
CA LEU A 266 -15.26 7.19 23.02
C LEU A 266 -14.58 7.76 24.26
N VAL A 267 -13.24 7.80 24.30
CA VAL A 267 -12.47 8.19 25.48
C VAL A 267 -11.84 9.57 25.33
N PHE A 268 -11.48 9.97 24.10
CA PHE A 268 -10.66 11.16 23.80
C PHE A 268 -11.33 12.11 22.80
N LYS A 269 -12.66 12.10 22.73
CA LYS A 269 -13.43 12.96 21.82
C LYS A 269 -13.23 14.44 22.14
#